data_AF-A0A0C3FIG9-F1
#
_entry.id   AF-A0A0C3FIG9-F1
#
_cell.length_a   1.000
_cell.length_b   1.000
_cell.length_c   1.000
_cell.angle_alpha   90.00
_cell.angle_beta   90.00
_cell.angle_gamma   90.00
#
_symmetry.space_group_name_H-M   'P 1'
#
loop_
_entity.id
_entity.type
_entity.pdbx_description
1 polymer ?
#
loop_
_entity_poly.entity_id
_entity_poly.type
_entity_poly.pdbx_seq_one_letter_code
_entity_poly.pdbx_strand_id
1 'polypeptide(L)'
;MQMNFADWPRMRQYLTDGFKMQERNHWGTLFHGTDACVVPVLSPTEASSLDISKSPLPVPHPHLTRTSAQPLAFFPNSSTAVKESLYLRPGQHTDDVLRELGVDDEERLRLVKDGALETTVDAKL
;
A
#
# COMPACT_ATOMS: atom_id res chain seq x y z
N MET A 1 39.71 -1.50 2.73
CA MET A 1 38.98 -2.59 2.06
C MET A 1 37.53 -2.20 1.78
N GLN A 2 36.69 -1.85 2.77
CA GLN A 2 35.31 -1.40 2.50
C GLN A 2 35.22 0.02 1.88
N MET A 3 36.05 0.96 2.36
CA MET A 3 36.05 2.36 1.87
C MET A 3 36.95 2.60 0.64
N ASN A 4 37.50 1.54 0.04
CA ASN A 4 38.23 1.66 -1.22
C ASN A 4 37.29 1.35 -2.39
N PHE A 5 36.73 2.38 -3.01
CA PHE A 5 35.78 2.24 -4.11
C PHE A 5 36.37 1.51 -5.33
N ALA A 6 37.70 1.54 -5.51
CA ALA A 6 38.37 0.80 -6.59
C ALA A 6 38.21 -0.72 -6.44
N ASP A 7 38.03 -1.23 -5.21
CA ASP A 7 37.90 -2.67 -4.93
C ASP A 7 36.44 -3.16 -5.06
N TRP A 8 35.46 -2.25 -5.14
CA TRP A 8 34.04 -2.60 -5.13
C TRP A 8 33.61 -3.53 -6.28
N PRO A 9 34.10 -3.37 -7.54
CA PRO A 9 33.78 -4.31 -8.60
C PRO A 9 34.18 -5.75 -8.25
N ARG A 10 35.38 -5.93 -7.67
CA ARG A 10 35.88 -7.24 -7.23
C ARG A 10 35.05 -7.80 -6.07
N MET A 11 34.69 -6.97 -5.09
CA MET A 11 33.82 -7.39 -3.98
C MET A 11 32.43 -7.82 -4.46
N ARG A 12 31.84 -7.08 -5.40
CA ARG A 12 30.56 -7.45 -6.01
C ARG A 12 30.65 -8.80 -6.70
N GLN A 13 31.72 -9.05 -7.45
CA GLN A 13 31.94 -10.34 -8.11
C GLN A 13 32.07 -11.47 -7.08
N TYR A 14 32.90 -11.30 -6.06
CA TYR A 14 33.06 -12.28 -4.97
C TYR A 14 31.74 -12.63 -4.29
N LEU A 15 30.94 -11.63 -3.91
CA LEU A 15 29.63 -11.85 -3.30
C LEU A 15 28.66 -12.54 -4.27
N THR A 16 28.64 -12.11 -5.54
CA THR A 16 27.79 -12.70 -6.57
C THR A 16 28.11 -14.19 -6.77
N ASP A 17 29.38 -14.53 -6.91
CA ASP A 17 29.82 -15.91 -7.11
C ASP A 17 29.56 -16.77 -5.88
N GLY A 18 29.74 -16.21 -4.67
CA GLY A 18 29.37 -16.87 -3.42
C GLY A 18 27.88 -17.16 -3.31
N PHE A 19 27.02 -16.15 -3.50
CA PHE A 19 25.57 -16.32 -3.40
C PHE A 19 25.00 -17.26 -4.46
N LYS A 20 25.66 -17.42 -5.62
CA LYS A 20 25.28 -18.39 -6.66
C LYS A 20 25.51 -19.86 -6.27
N MET A 21 26.30 -20.14 -5.23
CA MET A 21 26.64 -21.52 -4.86
C MET A 21 25.49 -22.27 -4.19
N GLN A 22 24.50 -21.56 -3.66
CA GLN A 22 23.37 -22.15 -2.93
C GLN A 22 22.08 -21.37 -3.25
N GLU A 23 20.95 -22.04 -3.05
CA GLU A 23 19.63 -21.46 -3.28
C GLU A 23 19.32 -20.32 -2.30
N ARG A 24 18.42 -19.41 -2.70
CA ARG A 24 17.95 -18.30 -1.85
C ARG A 24 17.51 -18.76 -0.45
N ASN A 25 16.77 -19.88 -0.36
CA ASN A 25 16.25 -20.40 0.90
C ASN A 25 17.34 -20.93 1.83
N HIS A 26 18.45 -21.44 1.28
CA HIS A 26 19.61 -21.85 2.07
C HIS A 26 20.21 -20.63 2.77
N TRP A 27 20.50 -19.56 2.02
CA TRP A 27 21.02 -18.32 2.58
C TRP A 27 20.05 -17.67 3.57
N GLY A 28 18.76 -17.64 3.25
CA GLY A 28 17.72 -17.12 4.14
C GLY A 28 17.70 -17.84 5.49
N THR A 29 17.78 -19.17 5.48
CA THR A 29 17.87 -19.98 6.71
C THR A 29 19.19 -19.75 7.45
N LEU A 30 20.31 -19.70 6.73
CA LEU A 30 21.65 -19.57 7.32
C LEU A 30 21.84 -18.26 8.08
N PHE A 31 21.35 -17.14 7.53
CA PHE A 31 21.50 -15.82 8.15
C PHE A 31 20.41 -15.49 9.17
N HIS A 32 19.31 -16.23 9.19
CA HIS A 32 18.22 -15.98 10.12
C HIS A 32 18.70 -16.08 11.58
N GLY A 33 18.48 -15.02 12.37
CA GLY A 33 18.85 -14.98 13.79
C GLY A 33 20.35 -14.75 14.06
N THR A 34 21.12 -14.46 13.01
CA THR A 34 22.51 -14.00 13.14
C THR A 34 22.57 -12.47 13.21
N ASP A 35 23.76 -11.91 13.49
CA ASP A 35 24.00 -10.45 13.45
C ASP A 35 24.08 -9.90 12.00
N ALA A 36 23.76 -10.72 10.99
CA ALA A 36 23.70 -10.29 9.61
C ALA A 36 22.30 -9.78 9.24
N CYS A 37 22.21 -8.53 8.79
CA CYS A 37 20.97 -7.92 8.28
C CYS A 37 20.64 -8.40 6.85
N VAL A 38 20.35 -9.70 6.70
CA VAL A 38 20.02 -10.33 5.42
C VAL A 38 18.58 -10.84 5.45
N VAL A 39 17.82 -10.52 4.41
CA VAL A 39 16.45 -11.01 4.20
C VAL A 39 16.28 -11.47 2.75
N PRO A 40 15.56 -12.57 2.48
CA PRO A 40 15.30 -13.01 1.13
C PRO A 40 14.32 -12.05 0.43
N VAL A 41 14.54 -11.82 -0.87
CA VAL A 41 13.57 -11.11 -1.71
C VAL A 41 12.44 -12.09 -2.06
N LEU A 42 11.22 -11.72 -1.68
CA LEU A 42 10.02 -12.52 -1.89
C LEU A 42 9.28 -12.11 -3.16
N SER A 43 8.72 -13.08 -3.86
CA SER A 43 7.72 -12.84 -4.90
C SER A 43 6.40 -12.36 -4.28
N PRO A 44 5.50 -11.71 -5.05
CA PRO A 44 4.20 -11.29 -4.55
C PRO A 44 3.38 -12.43 -3.92
N THR A 45 3.43 -13.63 -4.50
CA THR A 45 2.73 -14.82 -3.99
C THR A 45 3.31 -15.32 -2.67
N GLU A 46 4.64 -15.30 -2.53
CA GLU A 46 5.29 -15.66 -1.26
C GLU A 46 4.96 -14.63 -0.18
N ALA A 47 5.09 -13.34 -0.51
CA ALA A 47 4.76 -12.26 0.41
C ALA A 47 3.30 -12.31 0.89
N SER A 48 2.34 -12.54 -0.01
CA SER A 48 0.93 -12.61 0.36
C SER A 48 0.60 -13.80 1.25
N SER A 49 1.27 -14.94 1.07
CA SER A 49 1.11 -16.11 1.94
C SER A 49 1.60 -15.88 3.37
N LEU A 50 2.52 -14.92 3.57
CA LEU A 50 3.04 -14.54 4.89
C LEU A 50 2.20 -13.45 5.56
N ASP A 51 1.30 -12.80 4.82
CA ASP A 51 0.42 -11.78 5.37
C ASP A 51 -0.69 -12.41 6.22
N ILE A 52 -0.59 -12.20 7.53
CA ILE A 52 -1.55 -12.71 8.53
C ILE A 52 -2.95 -12.11 8.28
N SER A 53 -3.03 -10.89 7.77
CA SER A 53 -4.30 -10.20 7.57
C SER A 53 -5.13 -10.77 6.43
N LYS A 54 -4.50 -11.47 5.47
CA LYS A 54 -5.10 -11.94 4.21
C LYS A 54 -5.91 -10.86 3.49
N SER A 55 -5.58 -9.59 3.75
CA SER A 55 -6.26 -8.43 3.21
C SER A 55 -5.71 -8.13 1.82
N PRO A 56 -6.51 -7.55 0.91
CA PRO A 56 -6.01 -6.99 -0.35
C PRO A 56 -4.95 -5.88 -0.13
N LEU A 57 -4.96 -5.27 1.06
CA LEU A 57 -3.98 -4.27 1.49
C LEU A 57 -3.05 -4.89 2.55
N PRO A 58 -1.73 -4.93 2.30
CA PRO A 58 -0.79 -5.51 3.25
C PRO A 58 -0.71 -4.65 4.51
N VAL A 59 -0.57 -5.32 5.67
CA VAL A 59 -0.31 -4.62 6.92
C VAL A 59 1.08 -3.97 6.89
N PRO A 60 1.23 -2.75 7.47
CA PRO A 60 2.54 -2.12 7.55
C PRO A 60 3.56 -2.98 8.30
N HIS A 61 4.74 -3.15 7.71
CA HIS A 61 5.88 -3.84 8.29
C HIS A 61 7.08 -2.90 8.40
N PRO A 62 7.92 -2.98 9.45
CA PRO A 62 7.78 -3.84 10.63
C PRO A 62 6.65 -3.41 11.57
N HIS A 63 6.11 -4.38 12.31
CA HIS A 63 5.17 -4.11 13.40
C HIS A 63 5.92 -3.49 14.57
N LEU A 64 5.99 -2.16 14.59
CA LEU A 64 6.61 -1.40 15.66
C LEU A 64 5.62 -1.24 16.82
N THR A 65 5.96 -1.71 18.00
CA THR A 65 5.13 -1.56 19.20
C THR A 65 5.06 -0.12 19.69
N ARG A 66 6.15 0.65 19.54
CA ARG A 66 6.25 2.03 20.04
C ARG A 66 5.66 3.09 19.10
N THR A 67 5.66 2.82 17.80
CA THR A 67 5.16 3.71 16.75
C THR A 67 4.49 2.86 15.68
N SER A 68 3.39 2.18 16.06
CA SER A 68 2.70 1.29 15.14
C SER A 68 2.24 2.07 13.92
N ALA A 69 2.79 1.74 12.76
CA ALA A 69 2.21 2.15 11.51
C ALA A 69 0.86 1.45 11.41
N GLN A 70 -0.22 2.21 11.58
CA GLN A 70 -1.56 1.72 11.27
C GLN A 70 -1.63 1.60 9.74
N PRO A 71 -2.26 0.54 9.19
CA PRO A 71 -2.67 0.55 7.79
C PRO A 71 -3.36 1.88 7.51
N LEU A 72 -3.26 2.41 6.29
CA LEU A 72 -3.83 3.71 5.92
C LEU A 72 -5.36 3.62 6.02
N ALA A 73 -5.84 3.81 7.24
CA ALA A 73 -7.19 3.81 7.79
C ALA A 73 -7.01 3.78 9.32
N PHE A 74 -6.77 4.94 9.92
CA PHE A 74 -7.09 5.31 11.32
C PHE A 74 -6.07 6.34 11.84
N PHE A 75 -6.52 7.59 11.98
CA PHE A 75 -5.98 8.49 12.99
C PHE A 75 -6.88 8.34 14.24
N PRO A 76 -6.52 7.54 15.26
CA PRO A 76 -7.34 7.40 16.47
C PRO A 76 -7.30 8.63 17.39
N ASN A 77 -6.48 9.65 17.07
CA ASN A 77 -6.33 10.87 17.86
C ASN A 77 -7.03 12.08 17.21
N SER A 78 -7.66 11.89 16.05
CA SER A 78 -8.61 12.83 15.49
C SER A 78 -10.00 12.33 15.85
N SER A 79 -10.79 13.13 16.55
CA SER A 79 -12.20 12.88 16.86
C SER A 79 -13.11 12.76 15.63
N THR A 80 -12.56 12.67 14.44
CA THR A 80 -13.24 12.28 13.21
C THR A 80 -12.88 10.83 12.90
N ALA A 81 -13.65 9.89 13.46
CA ALA A 81 -13.78 8.58 12.87
C ALA A 81 -14.27 8.80 11.42
N VAL A 82 -13.35 8.78 10.48
CA VAL A 82 -13.69 8.84 9.05
C VAL A 82 -14.40 7.52 8.77
N LYS A 83 -15.73 7.59 8.84
CA LYS A 83 -16.70 6.54 8.49
C LYS A 83 -16.65 6.19 6.99
N GLU A 84 -15.81 6.88 6.23
CA GLU A 84 -15.72 6.77 4.79
C GLU A 84 -14.82 5.62 4.37
N SER A 85 -15.38 4.82 3.47
CA SER A 85 -14.68 3.80 2.71
C SER A 85 -13.36 4.35 2.14
N LEU A 86 -12.26 3.60 2.29
CA LEU A 86 -10.98 3.87 1.61
C LEU A 86 -11.12 3.95 0.09
N TYR A 87 -12.19 3.36 -0.43
CA TYR A 87 -12.54 3.37 -1.84
C TYR A 87 -13.69 4.36 -2.03
N LEU A 88 -13.38 5.52 -2.60
CA LEU A 88 -14.39 6.39 -3.15
C LEU A 88 -15.03 5.69 -4.35
N ARG A 89 -16.35 5.55 -4.33
CA ARG A 89 -17.05 5.10 -5.53
C ARG A 89 -17.02 6.25 -6.56
N PRO A 90 -16.82 5.96 -7.86
CA PRO A 90 -17.01 6.97 -8.89
C PRO A 90 -18.35 7.67 -8.69
N GLY A 91 -18.34 9.00 -8.63
CA GLY A 91 -19.54 9.82 -8.44
C GLY A 91 -20.09 9.90 -7.01
N GLN A 92 -19.46 9.29 -6.00
CA GLN A 92 -19.97 9.25 -4.62
C GLN A 92 -20.29 10.63 -4.02
N HIS A 93 -19.46 11.63 -4.32
CA HIS A 93 -19.56 12.99 -3.76
C HIS A 93 -19.99 14.04 -4.80
N THR A 94 -20.42 13.61 -5.98
CA THR A 94 -20.76 14.53 -7.08
C THR A 94 -21.86 15.52 -6.68
N ASP A 95 -22.91 15.06 -5.99
CA ASP A 95 -24.02 15.93 -5.56
C ASP A 95 -23.57 16.95 -4.51
N ASP A 96 -22.76 16.51 -3.53
CA ASP A 96 -22.24 17.36 -2.46
C ASP A 96 -21.32 18.47 -3.03
N VAL A 97 -20.38 18.10 -3.91
CA VAL A 97 -19.47 19.05 -4.55
C VAL A 97 -20.22 20.05 -5.43
N LEU A 98 -21.24 19.61 -6.19
CA LEU A 98 -22.03 20.52 -7.03
C LEU A 98 -22.83 21.53 -6.19
N ARG A 99 -23.37 21.11 -5.04
CA ARG A 99 -24.03 22.02 -4.10
C ARG A 99 -23.07 23.03 -3.47
N GLU A 100 -21.87 22.59 -3.08
CA GLU A 100 -20.83 23.48 -2.56
C GLU A 100 -20.39 24.54 -3.58
N LEU A 101 -20.37 24.16 -4.87
CA LEU A 101 -20.08 25.07 -5.98
C LEU A 101 -21.26 26.00 -6.34
N GLY A 102 -22.42 25.86 -5.69
CA GLY A 102 -23.59 26.70 -5.90
C GLY A 102 -24.45 26.30 -7.10
N VAL A 103 -24.30 25.08 -7.63
CA VAL A 103 -25.14 24.56 -8.70
C VAL A 103 -26.51 24.16 -8.13
N ASP A 104 -27.55 24.78 -8.64
CA ASP A 104 -28.92 24.56 -8.18
C ASP A 104 -29.49 23.20 -8.63
N ASP A 105 -30.60 22.79 -8.03
CA ASP A 105 -31.23 21.50 -8.32
C ASP A 105 -31.70 21.38 -9.78
N GLU A 106 -32.09 22.49 -10.43
CA GLU A 106 -32.56 22.47 -11.81
C GLU A 106 -31.42 22.23 -12.80
N GLU A 107 -30.28 22.88 -12.58
CA GLU A 107 -29.07 22.71 -13.38
C GLU A 107 -28.49 21.31 -13.18
N ARG A 108 -28.48 20.76 -11.95
CA ARG A 108 -28.07 19.37 -11.72
C ARG A 108 -28.98 18.37 -12.46
N LEU A 109 -30.29 18.59 -12.47
CA LEU A 109 -31.23 17.75 -13.21
C LEU A 109 -31.01 17.82 -14.73
N ARG A 110 -30.65 19.00 -15.26
CA ARG A 110 -30.25 19.14 -16.68
C ARG A 110 -28.99 18.35 -16.97
N LEU A 111 -27.97 18.46 -16.12
CA LEU A 111 -26.72 17.72 -16.28
C LEU A 111 -26.92 16.19 -16.25
N VAL A 112 -27.83 15.69 -15.41
CA VAL A 112 -28.23 14.27 -15.42
C VAL A 112 -28.93 13.92 -16.75
N LYS A 113 -29.87 14.74 -17.21
CA LYS A 113 -30.61 14.50 -18.46
C LYS A 113 -29.71 14.52 -19.70
N ASP A 114 -28.70 15.39 -19.70
CA ASP A 114 -27.71 15.52 -20.77
C ASP A 114 -26.65 14.40 -20.73
N GLY A 115 -26.69 13.53 -19.71
CA GLY A 115 -25.75 12.43 -19.52
C GLY A 115 -24.37 12.86 -19.02
N ALA A 116 -24.24 14.10 -18.53
CA ALA A 116 -22.99 14.63 -17.98
C ALA A 116 -22.70 14.08 -16.57
N LEU A 117 -23.73 13.63 -15.84
CA LEU A 117 -23.61 13.01 -14.51
C LEU A 117 -24.17 11.58 -14.55
N GLU A 118 -23.45 10.63 -13.96
CA GLU A 118 -23.98 9.30 -13.69
C GLU A 118 -24.90 9.36 -12.45
N THR A 119 -26.18 9.02 -12.62
CA THR A 119 -27.10 8.91 -11.48
C THR A 119 -26.64 7.74 -10.61
N THR A 120 -26.07 8.02 -9.45
CA THR A 120 -25.72 6.97 -8.48
C THR A 120 -27.01 6.30 -8.02
N VAL A 121 -27.24 5.09 -8.53
CA VAL A 121 -28.31 4.16 -8.15
C VAL A 121 -28.20 3.82 -6.66
N ASP A 122 -28.78 4.68 -5.82
CA ASP A 122 -29.31 4.39 -4.47
C ASP A 122 -30.24 5.53 -3.96
N ALA A 123 -30.56 6.54 -4.81
CA ALA A 123 -31.64 7.46 -4.53
C ALA A 123 -32.97 6.82 -4.95
N LYS A 124 -33.61 6.16 -4.00
CA LYS A 124 -34.98 5.69 -4.07
C LYS A 124 -35.91 6.89 -4.41
N LEU A 125 -36.30 7.00 -5.68
CA LEU A 125 -37.47 7.79 -6.11
C LEU A 125 -38.76 7.17 -5.53
#